data_AF-A0A0G1AIL7-F1
#
_entry.id   AF-A0A0G1AIL7-F1
#
_cell.length_a   1.000
_cell.length_b   1.000
_cell.length_c   1.000
_cell.angle_alpha   90.00
_cell.angle_beta   90.00
_cell.angle_gamma   90.00
#
_symmetry.space_group_name_H-M   'P 1'
#
loop_
_entity.id
_entity.type
_entity.pdbx_description
1 polymer ?
#
loop_
_entity_poly.entity_id
_entity_poly.type
_entity_poly.pdbx_seq_one_letter_code
_entity_poly.pdbx_strand_id
1 'polypeptide(L)'
;MDRRTSHAEIAEVEDYIDLLPTVLPNETFDLWGTELVLARENYLPIKTYLSFESMVEEQRLDPISVVAETMSKLKEGEFIWLQTLISPTGAPTGNNWKKEGEEKIAEIVGRGKVKKGGSAVNAWLKNFFWAPVEHPTWPGEKKPEAPAMKFLSPDEQDMVKEIANKISKLGYKTVIRFVYIDRRDSFTPANFSAMIGAFHQFNTQNLNAFKPNYMITLYDSLWARIFPVLNIEELATIYHFPGVPVGAPRLRKLEFKKSGPPAGLPIE
;
A
#
# COMPACT_ATOMS: atom_id res chain seq x y z
N MET A 1 -6.64 38.24 25.86
CA MET A 1 -6.33 37.34 24.73
C MET A 1 -6.63 35.93 25.22
N ASP A 2 -7.87 35.52 25.01
CA ASP A 2 -8.55 34.44 25.72
C ASP A 2 -8.25 33.08 25.06
N ARG A 3 -7.64 32.15 25.80
CA ARG A 3 -7.23 30.83 25.31
C ARG A 3 -8.45 29.90 25.28
N ARG A 4 -9.20 29.92 24.17
CA ARG A 4 -10.34 29.02 23.89
C ARG A 4 -9.92 27.59 23.55
N THR A 5 -9.25 26.89 24.47
CA THR A 5 -8.99 25.45 24.39
C THR A 5 -9.29 24.80 25.75
N SER A 6 -10.53 24.93 26.24
CA SER A 6 -10.90 24.59 27.62
C SER A 6 -11.47 23.19 27.84
N HIS A 7 -11.60 22.32 26.82
CA HIS A 7 -12.26 21.01 26.99
C HIS A 7 -11.56 19.82 26.30
N ALA A 8 -10.23 19.87 26.12
CA ALA A 8 -9.48 18.67 25.75
C ALA A 8 -9.28 17.80 27.00
N GLU A 9 -10.06 16.74 27.13
CA GLU A 9 -9.86 15.71 28.15
C GLU A 9 -8.72 14.79 27.68
N ILE A 10 -7.57 14.89 28.35
CA ILE A 10 -6.43 14.00 28.12
C ILE A 10 -6.61 12.84 29.09
N ALA A 11 -6.93 11.65 28.58
CA ALA A 11 -6.88 10.42 29.35
C ALA A 11 -5.47 9.84 29.22
N GLU A 12 -4.77 9.69 30.34
CA GLU A 12 -3.52 8.93 30.38
C GLU A 12 -3.85 7.45 30.21
N VAL A 13 -3.22 6.81 29.22
CA VAL A 13 -3.40 5.39 28.92
C VAL A 13 -2.05 4.73 29.17
N GLU A 14 -2.05 3.63 29.92
CA GLU A 14 -0.85 2.84 30.15
C GLU A 14 -0.24 2.39 28.81
N ASP A 15 1.10 2.41 28.71
CA ASP A 15 1.77 1.98 27.49
C ASP A 15 1.49 0.49 27.25
N TYR A 16 0.98 0.16 26.08
CA TYR A 16 0.65 -1.21 25.71
C TYR A 16 1.88 -2.11 25.63
N ILE A 17 3.09 -1.54 25.57
CA ILE A 17 4.36 -2.29 25.63
C ILE A 17 4.63 -2.80 27.05
N ASP A 18 4.21 -2.06 28.08
CA ASP A 18 4.47 -2.42 29.49
C ASP A 18 3.67 -3.65 29.95
N LEU A 19 2.66 -4.04 29.17
CA LEU A 19 1.90 -5.28 29.36
C LEU A 19 2.73 -6.54 29.07
N LEU A 20 3.87 -6.39 28.38
CA LEU A 20 4.72 -7.49 27.95
C LEU A 20 6.12 -7.42 28.59
N PRO A 21 6.75 -8.57 28.85
CA PRO A 21 8.11 -8.61 29.35
C PRO A 21 9.10 -8.09 28.31
N THR A 22 10.19 -7.47 28.77
CA THR A 22 11.19 -6.82 27.89
C THR A 22 11.90 -7.78 26.93
N VAL A 23 11.97 -9.07 27.28
CA VAL A 23 12.63 -10.10 26.46
C VAL A 23 11.60 -11.11 25.97
N LEU A 24 11.48 -11.22 24.65
CA LEU A 24 10.61 -12.14 23.94
C LEU A 24 11.39 -12.81 22.79
N PRO A 25 11.15 -14.09 22.48
CA PRO A 25 10.29 -15.03 23.21
C PRO A 25 10.91 -15.47 24.54
N ASN A 26 10.08 -15.91 25.49
CA ASN A 26 10.51 -16.42 26.81
C ASN A 26 9.72 -17.68 27.22
N GLU A 27 9.83 -18.11 28.48
CA GLU A 27 9.15 -19.32 28.97
C GLU A 27 7.61 -19.20 28.93
N THR A 28 7.08 -17.99 29.09
CA THR A 28 5.63 -17.71 29.15
C THR A 28 5.06 -17.38 27.78
N PHE A 29 5.76 -16.57 26.99
CA PHE A 29 5.29 -16.04 25.71
C PHE A 29 6.12 -16.56 24.56
N ASP A 30 5.43 -16.97 23.50
CA ASP A 30 6.02 -17.24 22.21
C ASP A 30 5.72 -16.11 21.23
N LEU A 31 6.60 -15.92 20.26
CA LEU A 31 6.55 -14.81 19.33
C LEU A 31 6.74 -15.31 17.90
N TRP A 32 5.88 -14.85 17.02
CA TRP A 32 6.02 -15.08 15.59
C TRP A 32 5.90 -13.76 14.82
N GLY A 33 6.82 -13.53 13.89
CA GLY A 33 6.85 -12.30 13.11
C GLY A 33 7.20 -12.51 11.65
N THR A 34 6.67 -11.65 10.80
CA THR A 34 7.08 -11.58 9.40
C THR A 34 6.99 -10.16 8.86
N GLU A 35 7.73 -9.94 7.78
CA GLU A 35 7.64 -8.74 6.98
C GLU A 35 6.89 -9.08 5.69
N LEU A 36 5.91 -8.26 5.31
CA LEU A 36 5.21 -8.42 4.04
C LEU A 36 6.03 -7.78 2.92
N VAL A 37 6.24 -8.55 1.86
CA VAL A 37 6.89 -8.09 0.62
C VAL A 37 5.93 -8.24 -0.55
N LEU A 38 6.23 -7.52 -1.64
CA LEU A 38 5.47 -7.68 -2.88
C LEU A 38 5.83 -9.02 -3.55
N ALA A 39 4.81 -9.68 -4.08
CA ALA A 39 4.96 -10.97 -4.77
C ALA A 39 5.67 -10.80 -6.11
N ARG A 40 5.33 -9.72 -6.83
CA ARG A 40 5.85 -9.33 -8.13
C ARG A 40 6.65 -8.03 -8.02
N GLU A 41 7.14 -7.53 -9.14
CA GLU A 41 8.01 -6.37 -9.25
C GLU A 41 7.37 -5.07 -8.74
N ASN A 42 8.19 -4.15 -8.27
CA ASN A 42 7.76 -2.91 -7.61
C ASN A 42 6.96 -1.97 -8.52
N TYR A 43 7.10 -2.05 -9.84
CA TYR A 43 6.36 -1.20 -10.78
C TYR A 43 4.88 -1.61 -10.92
N LEU A 44 4.50 -2.80 -10.47
CA LEU A 44 3.11 -3.24 -10.45
C LEU A 44 2.42 -2.72 -9.17
N PRO A 45 1.27 -2.04 -9.29
CA PRO A 45 0.51 -1.57 -8.14
C PRO A 45 -0.22 -2.71 -7.39
N ILE A 46 -0.48 -2.49 -6.10
CA ILE A 46 -1.54 -3.21 -5.38
C ILE A 46 -2.90 -2.54 -5.64
N LYS A 47 -3.99 -3.18 -5.21
CA LYS A 47 -5.32 -2.58 -5.26
C LYS A 47 -5.35 -1.30 -4.40
N THR A 48 -5.74 -0.18 -5.00
CA THR A 48 -5.83 1.11 -4.32
C THR A 48 -7.22 1.36 -3.72
N TYR A 49 -7.33 2.31 -2.79
CA TYR A 49 -8.56 2.69 -2.10
C TYR A 49 -9.70 3.04 -3.06
N LEU A 50 -9.40 3.62 -4.23
CA LEU A 50 -10.37 3.93 -5.28
C LEU A 50 -11.16 2.69 -5.74
N SER A 51 -10.54 1.51 -5.65
CA SER A 51 -11.20 0.25 -5.99
C SER A 51 -12.11 -0.31 -4.89
N PHE A 52 -12.15 0.35 -3.73
CA PHE A 52 -13.04 0.07 -2.60
C PHE A 52 -14.13 1.14 -2.44
N GLU A 53 -14.02 2.26 -3.14
CA GLU A 53 -15.05 3.30 -3.18
C GLU A 53 -16.19 2.87 -4.11
N SER A 54 -17.26 2.33 -3.53
CA SER A 54 -18.53 2.11 -4.22
C SER A 54 -19.37 3.38 -4.25
N MET A 55 -20.19 3.54 -5.30
CA MET A 55 -21.17 4.63 -5.41
C MET A 55 -22.24 4.60 -4.30
N VAL A 56 -22.46 3.43 -3.70
CA VAL A 56 -23.38 3.22 -2.57
C VAL A 56 -22.61 3.33 -1.26
N GLU A 57 -23.01 4.28 -0.42
CA GLU A 57 -22.32 4.63 0.83
C GLU A 57 -22.28 3.45 1.83
N GLU A 58 -23.30 2.59 1.83
CA GLU A 58 -23.39 1.39 2.68
C GLU A 58 -22.41 0.27 2.29
N GLN A 59 -21.94 0.24 1.04
CA GLN A 59 -20.95 -0.75 0.55
C GLN A 59 -19.51 -0.22 0.61
N ARG A 60 -19.33 1.01 1.10
CA ARG A 60 -18.00 1.62 1.27
C ARG A 60 -17.27 0.88 2.38
N LEU A 61 -16.51 -0.13 1.98
CA LEU A 61 -15.64 -0.87 2.87
C LEU A 61 -14.33 -0.12 3.01
N ASP A 62 -14.06 0.35 4.22
CA ASP A 62 -12.75 0.85 4.57
C ASP A 62 -11.76 -0.35 4.57
N PRO A 63 -10.66 -0.31 3.80
CA PRO A 63 -9.70 -1.38 3.74
C PRO A 63 -9.13 -1.81 5.11
N ILE A 64 -9.02 -0.93 6.10
CA ILE A 64 -8.50 -1.34 7.42
C ILE A 64 -9.53 -2.14 8.23
N SER A 65 -10.80 -2.11 7.83
CA SER A 65 -11.89 -2.80 8.54
C SER A 65 -11.65 -4.29 8.69
N VAL A 66 -11.13 -4.96 7.66
CA VAL A 66 -10.87 -6.41 7.69
C VAL A 66 -9.70 -6.74 8.62
N VAL A 67 -8.67 -5.90 8.62
CA VAL A 67 -7.55 -6.01 9.56
C VAL A 67 -8.05 -5.81 11.00
N ALA A 68 -8.84 -4.76 11.23
CA ALA A 68 -9.46 -4.43 12.50
C ALA A 68 -10.41 -5.54 13.01
N GLU A 69 -11.23 -6.12 12.13
CA GLU A 69 -12.12 -7.23 12.47
C GLU A 69 -11.32 -8.47 12.89
N THR A 70 -10.22 -8.74 12.19
CA THR A 70 -9.31 -9.84 12.53
C THR A 70 -8.68 -9.62 13.91
N MET A 71 -8.22 -8.40 14.19
CA MET A 71 -7.70 -8.04 15.51
C MET A 71 -8.78 -8.12 16.61
N SER A 72 -10.04 -7.82 16.29
CA SER A 72 -11.15 -7.91 17.25
C SER A 72 -11.52 -9.35 17.66
N LYS A 73 -11.02 -10.35 16.95
CA LYS A 73 -11.22 -11.78 17.25
C LYS A 73 -10.16 -12.33 18.21
N LEU A 74 -9.12 -11.54 18.52
CA LEU A 74 -8.09 -11.93 19.48
C LEU A 74 -8.67 -12.12 20.87
N LYS A 75 -8.14 -13.12 21.57
CA LYS A 75 -8.48 -13.40 22.96
C LYS A 75 -7.61 -12.58 23.91
N GLU A 76 -8.03 -12.54 25.17
CA GLU A 76 -7.25 -11.93 26.23
C GLU A 76 -5.87 -12.62 26.36
N GLY A 77 -4.80 -11.83 26.37
CA GLY A 77 -3.41 -12.33 26.40
C GLY A 77 -2.78 -12.58 25.03
N GLU A 78 -3.52 -12.43 23.94
CA GLU A 78 -3.00 -12.43 22.56
C GLU A 78 -2.74 -10.99 22.09
N PHE A 79 -1.58 -10.75 21.50
CA PHE A 79 -1.20 -9.43 20.98
C PHE A 79 -0.83 -9.51 19.51
N ILE A 80 -1.38 -8.58 18.73
CA ILE A 80 -0.97 -8.32 17.36
C ILE A 80 -0.43 -6.91 17.27
N TRP A 81 0.80 -6.79 16.79
CA TRP A 81 1.40 -5.51 16.43
C TRP A 81 1.58 -5.43 14.91
N LEU A 82 1.02 -4.36 14.33
CA LEU A 82 1.20 -3.99 12.93
C LEU A 82 2.02 -2.69 12.88
N GLN A 83 3.22 -2.78 12.33
CA GLN A 83 4.13 -1.65 12.17
C GLN A 83 4.34 -1.37 10.69
N THR A 84 4.14 -0.11 10.28
CA THR A 84 4.48 0.35 8.94
C THR A 84 5.60 1.38 9.03
N LEU A 85 6.75 1.06 8.43
CA LEU A 85 7.88 1.98 8.33
C LEU A 85 7.95 2.52 6.90
N ILE A 86 8.00 3.85 6.77
CA ILE A 86 7.98 4.54 5.49
C ILE A 86 9.24 5.39 5.40
N SER A 87 9.97 5.26 4.29
CA SER A 87 11.14 6.07 3.98
C SER A 87 11.07 6.55 2.53
N PRO A 88 11.41 7.82 2.24
CA PRO A 88 11.44 8.28 0.86
C PRO A 88 12.43 7.46 0.04
N THR A 89 12.08 7.22 -1.23
CA THR A 89 12.98 6.51 -2.15
C THR A 89 14.10 7.47 -2.59
N GLY A 90 15.10 7.66 -1.73
CA GLY A 90 16.20 8.63 -1.96
C GLY A 90 17.08 8.30 -3.17
N ALA A 91 17.75 9.33 -3.71
CA ALA A 91 18.86 9.18 -4.66
C ALA A 91 20.10 8.65 -3.91
N PRO A 92 20.86 7.67 -4.46
CA PRO A 92 21.13 7.43 -5.87
C PRO A 92 20.54 6.12 -6.47
N THR A 93 19.89 5.27 -5.65
CA THR A 93 19.38 3.94 -6.05
C THR A 93 17.84 3.85 -6.11
N GLY A 94 17.12 4.93 -5.76
CA GLY A 94 15.67 4.90 -5.55
C GLY A 94 14.75 4.93 -6.78
N ASN A 95 15.26 5.17 -7.99
CA ASN A 95 14.43 5.34 -9.19
C ASN A 95 14.49 4.16 -10.18
N ASN A 96 15.11 3.04 -9.82
CA ASN A 96 15.19 1.88 -10.72
C ASN A 96 13.80 1.33 -11.06
N TRP A 97 12.89 1.30 -10.09
CA TRP A 97 11.53 0.80 -10.30
C TRP A 97 10.73 1.59 -11.35
N LYS A 98 10.97 2.91 -11.48
CA LYS A 98 10.33 3.73 -12.53
C LYS A 98 10.81 3.32 -13.92
N LYS A 99 12.13 3.17 -14.09
CA LYS A 99 12.74 2.73 -15.34
C LYS A 99 12.31 1.30 -15.71
N GLU A 100 12.26 0.39 -14.74
CA GLU A 100 11.78 -0.98 -14.93
C GLU A 100 10.31 -0.99 -15.40
N GLY A 101 9.47 -0.13 -14.84
CA GLY A 101 8.08 0.03 -15.27
C GLY A 101 7.95 0.63 -16.67
N GLU A 102 8.74 1.63 -17.01
CA GLU A 102 8.80 2.21 -18.37
C GLU A 102 9.27 1.16 -19.41
N GLU A 103 10.30 0.38 -19.07
CA GLU A 103 10.78 -0.74 -19.89
C GLU A 103 9.68 -1.79 -20.08
N LYS A 104 8.89 -2.07 -19.04
CA LYS A 104 7.77 -3.02 -19.13
C LYS A 104 6.63 -2.50 -20.01
N ILE A 105 6.28 -1.22 -19.91
CA ILE A 105 5.28 -0.59 -20.78
C ILE A 105 5.76 -0.67 -22.24
N ALA A 106 7.02 -0.34 -22.51
CA ALA A 106 7.60 -0.45 -23.84
C ALA A 106 7.61 -1.90 -24.36
N GLU A 107 7.83 -2.88 -23.48
CA GLU A 107 7.71 -4.30 -23.82
C GLU A 107 6.28 -4.69 -24.18
N ILE A 108 5.27 -4.23 -23.46
CA ILE A 108 3.85 -4.57 -23.73
C ILE A 108 3.38 -3.91 -25.02
N VAL A 109 3.73 -2.64 -25.25
CA VAL A 109 3.35 -1.89 -26.44
C VAL A 109 4.14 -2.35 -27.67
N GLY A 110 5.42 -2.72 -27.50
CA GLY A 110 6.32 -3.13 -28.58
C GLY A 110 6.40 -4.65 -28.83
N ARG A 111 5.97 -5.48 -27.87
CA ARG A 111 6.08 -6.96 -27.81
C ARG A 111 7.35 -7.54 -28.45
N GLY A 112 8.52 -7.16 -27.91
CA GLY A 112 9.82 -7.80 -28.19
C GLY A 112 11.02 -6.98 -27.71
N LYS A 113 11.83 -7.55 -26.80
CA LYS A 113 13.03 -6.97 -26.15
C LYS A 113 13.71 -5.83 -26.94
N VAL A 114 13.47 -4.59 -26.52
CA VAL A 114 14.25 -3.44 -26.98
C VAL A 114 15.60 -3.48 -26.28
N LYS A 115 16.66 -3.84 -27.02
CA LYS A 115 18.03 -3.62 -26.58
C LYS A 115 18.25 -2.12 -26.35
N LYS A 116 18.76 -1.77 -25.17
CA LYS A 116 19.06 -0.40 -24.71
C LYS A 116 19.65 0.49 -25.81
N GLY A 117 18.90 1.53 -26.18
CA GLY A 117 19.32 2.59 -27.10
C GLY A 117 18.49 3.86 -26.86
N GLY A 118 19.01 4.77 -26.05
CA GLY A 118 18.31 5.93 -25.46
C GLY A 118 17.97 7.10 -26.39
N SER A 119 17.56 6.86 -27.64
CA SER A 119 17.21 7.93 -28.59
C SER A 119 15.75 7.87 -29.05
N ALA A 120 15.16 6.68 -29.19
CA ALA A 120 13.80 6.53 -29.74
C ALA A 120 12.67 6.84 -28.74
N VAL A 121 12.87 6.56 -27.45
CA VAL A 121 11.85 6.75 -26.40
C VAL A 121 11.58 8.23 -26.11
N ASN A 122 12.62 9.06 -26.11
CA ASN A 122 12.47 10.52 -25.93
C ASN A 122 11.72 11.17 -27.10
N ALA A 123 11.91 10.69 -28.33
CA ALA A 123 11.18 11.18 -29.49
C ALA A 123 9.69 10.77 -29.44
N TRP A 124 9.39 9.57 -28.94
CA TRP A 124 8.02 9.08 -28.80
C TRP A 124 7.22 9.83 -27.73
N LEU A 125 7.79 10.01 -26.53
CA LEU A 125 7.16 10.80 -25.44
C LEU A 125 6.93 12.26 -25.85
N LYS A 126 7.91 12.86 -26.54
CA LYS A 126 7.81 14.22 -27.06
C LYS A 126 6.64 14.35 -28.05
N ASN A 127 6.49 13.39 -28.96
CA ASN A 127 5.41 13.39 -29.95
C ASN A 127 4.06 13.04 -29.34
N PHE A 128 4.00 12.22 -28.29
CA PHE A 128 2.76 11.92 -27.57
C PHE A 128 2.20 13.14 -26.82
N PHE A 129 3.06 13.96 -26.22
CA PHE A 129 2.66 15.17 -25.49
C PHE A 129 2.36 16.37 -26.39
N TRP A 130 3.02 16.50 -27.55
CA TRP A 130 2.80 17.61 -28.50
C TRP A 130 1.91 17.27 -29.71
N ALA A 131 1.33 16.07 -29.75
CA ALA A 131 0.44 15.58 -30.82
C ALA A 131 -0.70 16.53 -31.25
N PRO A 132 -1.25 17.43 -30.39
CA PRO A 132 -2.28 18.36 -30.84
C PRO A 132 -1.76 19.59 -31.61
N VAL A 133 -0.46 19.88 -31.58
CA VAL A 133 0.09 21.20 -31.96
C VAL A 133 0.98 21.16 -33.20
N GLU A 134 1.80 20.12 -33.39
CA GLU A 134 2.67 20.00 -34.56
C GLU A 134 2.69 18.56 -35.10
N HIS A 135 2.75 18.43 -36.44
CA HIS A 135 2.83 17.13 -37.09
C HIS A 135 4.19 16.46 -36.84
N PRO A 136 4.22 15.17 -36.44
CA PRO A 136 5.47 14.49 -36.11
C PRO A 136 6.29 14.18 -37.37
N THR A 137 7.49 14.75 -37.47
CA THR A 137 8.45 14.44 -38.55
C THR A 137 9.39 13.32 -38.12
N TRP A 138 9.36 12.20 -38.86
CA TRP A 138 10.24 11.04 -38.64
C TRP A 138 11.42 11.06 -39.63
N PRO A 139 12.66 10.78 -39.20
CA PRO A 139 13.77 10.63 -40.12
C PRO A 139 13.73 9.24 -40.78
N GLY A 140 13.48 9.22 -42.09
CA GLY A 140 13.75 8.07 -42.98
C GLY A 140 12.51 7.30 -43.42
N GLU A 141 12.01 7.65 -44.60
CA GLU A 141 10.97 6.92 -45.32
C GLU A 141 11.42 5.49 -45.68
N LYS A 142 10.89 4.50 -44.98
CA LYS A 142 10.44 3.25 -45.62
C LYS A 142 8.95 3.18 -45.38
N LYS A 143 8.19 3.11 -46.49
CA LYS A 143 6.72 3.02 -46.50
C LYS A 143 6.27 2.08 -45.37
N PRO A 144 5.53 2.57 -44.37
CA PRO A 144 4.98 1.68 -43.37
C PRO A 144 3.88 0.90 -44.07
N GLU A 145 4.10 -0.41 -44.24
CA GLU A 145 3.00 -1.36 -44.10
C GLU A 145 2.24 -0.91 -42.86
N ALA A 146 0.98 -0.51 -43.03
CA ALA A 146 0.17 0.10 -41.98
C ALA A 146 0.46 -0.66 -40.68
N PRO A 147 1.12 -0.03 -39.67
CA PRO A 147 1.47 -0.77 -38.48
C PRO A 147 0.11 -1.16 -37.94
N ALA A 148 -0.19 -2.45 -37.99
CA ALA A 148 -1.38 -3.00 -37.38
C ALA A 148 -1.41 -2.33 -36.01
N MET A 149 -2.37 -1.44 -35.78
CA MET A 149 -2.66 -0.93 -34.45
C MET A 149 -2.85 -2.21 -33.67
N LYS A 150 -1.80 -2.63 -32.95
CA LYS A 150 -1.84 -3.84 -32.16
C LYS A 150 -2.83 -3.45 -31.09
N PHE A 151 -4.08 -3.86 -31.28
CA PHE A 151 -5.11 -3.74 -30.28
C PHE A 151 -4.55 -4.49 -29.08
N LEU A 152 -4.04 -3.73 -28.12
CA LEU A 152 -3.73 -4.26 -26.81
C LEU A 152 -5.02 -4.90 -26.31
N SER A 153 -4.91 -6.10 -25.76
CA SER A 153 -6.07 -6.70 -25.09
C SER A 153 -6.55 -5.75 -23.99
N PRO A 154 -7.86 -5.72 -23.66
CA PRO A 154 -8.37 -4.85 -22.60
C PRO A 154 -7.55 -4.96 -21.30
N ASP A 155 -7.18 -6.18 -20.92
CA ASP A 155 -6.36 -6.46 -19.74
C ASP A 155 -4.95 -5.83 -19.81
N GLU A 156 -4.32 -5.81 -20.99
CA GLU A 156 -3.03 -5.15 -21.18
C GLU A 156 -3.14 -3.63 -21.16
N GLN A 157 -4.24 -3.07 -21.68
CA GLN A 157 -4.49 -1.62 -21.61
C GLN A 157 -4.64 -1.18 -20.17
N ASP A 158 -5.41 -1.93 -19.38
CA ASP A 158 -5.59 -1.67 -17.96
C ASP A 158 -4.27 -1.81 -17.20
N MET A 159 -3.49 -2.86 -17.46
CA MET A 159 -2.18 -3.02 -16.84
C MET A 159 -1.22 -1.87 -17.18
N VAL A 160 -1.15 -1.44 -18.44
CA VAL A 160 -0.30 -0.30 -18.85
C VAL A 160 -0.75 0.99 -18.17
N LYS A 161 -2.06 1.23 -18.11
CA LYS A 161 -2.65 2.39 -17.44
C LYS A 161 -2.30 2.41 -15.95
N GLU A 162 -2.45 1.29 -15.25
CA GLU A 162 -2.14 1.18 -13.83
C GLU A 162 -0.64 1.34 -13.53
N ILE A 163 0.23 0.76 -14.36
CA ILE A 163 1.68 0.97 -14.22
C ILE A 163 2.03 2.45 -14.44
N ALA A 164 1.47 3.10 -15.47
CA ALA A 164 1.69 4.52 -15.73
C ALA A 164 1.20 5.40 -14.57
N ASN A 165 0.03 5.07 -13.99
CA ASN A 165 -0.53 5.74 -12.82
C ASN A 165 0.33 5.57 -11.56
N LYS A 166 1.06 4.46 -11.42
CA LYS A 166 1.98 4.24 -10.31
C LYS A 166 3.29 5.01 -10.48
N ILE A 167 3.88 4.97 -11.68
CA ILE A 167 5.17 5.63 -11.99
C ILE A 167 5.06 7.16 -11.90
N SER A 168 3.90 7.72 -12.26
CA SER A 168 3.65 9.17 -12.20
C SER A 168 3.72 9.74 -10.78
N LYS A 169 3.51 8.90 -9.76
CA LYS A 169 3.47 9.31 -8.36
C LYS A 169 4.84 9.16 -7.67
N LEU A 170 4.93 9.74 -6.47
CA LEU A 170 6.08 9.54 -5.59
C LEU A 170 6.01 8.13 -4.99
N GLY A 171 7.13 7.41 -5.05
CA GLY A 171 7.30 6.12 -4.40
C GLY A 171 7.99 6.28 -3.05
N TYR A 172 7.69 5.36 -2.14
CA TYR A 172 8.29 5.25 -0.82
C TYR A 172 8.69 3.80 -0.55
N LYS A 173 9.87 3.62 0.05
CA LYS A 173 10.28 2.32 0.58
C LYS A 173 9.44 2.04 1.81
N THR A 174 8.72 0.93 1.77
CA THR A 174 7.77 0.57 2.82
C THR A 174 8.13 -0.78 3.39
N VAL A 175 8.18 -0.88 4.71
CA VAL A 175 8.25 -2.14 5.44
C VAL A 175 6.97 -2.28 6.24
N ILE A 176 6.20 -3.31 5.94
CA ILE A 176 5.02 -3.68 6.73
C ILE A 176 5.42 -4.90 7.54
N ARG A 177 5.48 -4.73 8.87
CA ARG A 177 5.86 -5.79 9.80
C ARG A 177 4.67 -6.14 10.67
N PHE A 178 4.48 -7.44 10.82
CA PHE A 178 3.52 -8.01 11.73
C PHE A 178 4.24 -8.85 12.77
N VAL A 179 3.85 -8.68 14.04
CA VAL A 179 4.29 -9.50 15.17
C VAL A 179 3.06 -10.02 15.90
N TYR A 180 2.99 -11.33 16.07
CA TYR A 180 2.02 -12.01 16.91
C TYR A 180 2.71 -12.54 18.16
N ILE A 181 2.13 -12.25 19.32
CA ILE A 181 2.64 -12.66 20.61
C ILE A 181 1.48 -13.33 21.35
N ASP A 182 1.73 -14.53 21.84
CA ASP A 182 0.74 -15.36 22.51
C ASP A 182 1.45 -16.18 23.59
N ARG A 183 0.71 -16.73 24.54
CA ARG A 183 1.30 -17.63 25.53
C ARG A 183 1.74 -18.92 24.87
N ARG A 184 2.86 -19.47 25.33
CA ARG A 184 3.49 -20.66 24.75
C ARG A 184 2.59 -21.90 24.82
N ASP A 185 1.78 -22.02 25.87
CA ASP A 185 0.84 -23.12 26.09
C ASP A 185 -0.45 -23.01 25.25
N SER A 186 -0.82 -21.80 24.81
CA SER A 186 -2.03 -21.52 24.04
C SER A 186 -1.78 -20.98 22.63
N PHE A 187 -0.55 -21.09 22.11
CA PHE A 187 -0.17 -20.46 20.85
C PHE A 187 -1.11 -20.87 19.71
N THR A 188 -1.78 -19.88 19.11
CA THR A 188 -2.78 -20.09 18.05
C THR A 188 -2.27 -19.60 16.67
N PRO A 189 -1.68 -20.47 15.82
CA PRO A 189 -1.18 -20.09 14.49
C PRO A 189 -2.27 -19.60 13.53
N ALA A 190 -3.53 -19.93 13.80
CA ALA A 190 -4.66 -19.53 12.98
C ALA A 190 -4.85 -18.00 12.95
N ASN A 191 -4.55 -17.30 14.06
CA ASN A 191 -4.64 -15.84 14.14
C ASN A 191 -3.63 -15.17 13.20
N PHE A 192 -2.43 -15.75 13.09
CA PHE A 192 -1.44 -15.30 12.11
C PHE A 192 -1.94 -15.49 10.67
N SER A 193 -2.47 -16.67 10.36
CA SER A 193 -3.00 -16.95 9.02
C SER A 193 -4.20 -16.07 8.67
N ALA A 194 -5.04 -15.73 9.66
CA ALA A 194 -6.13 -14.79 9.50
C ALA A 194 -5.62 -13.37 9.17
N MET A 195 -4.53 -12.93 9.81
CA MET A 195 -3.93 -11.63 9.50
C MET A 195 -3.35 -11.58 8.08
N ILE A 196 -2.62 -12.62 7.66
CA ILE A 196 -2.18 -12.73 6.25
C ILE A 196 -3.37 -12.73 5.30
N GLY A 197 -4.44 -13.44 5.67
CA GLY A 197 -5.72 -13.44 4.96
C GLY A 197 -6.32 -12.04 4.80
N ALA A 198 -6.26 -11.20 5.84
CA ALA A 198 -6.76 -9.82 5.78
C ALA A 198 -6.00 -8.99 4.73
N PHE A 199 -4.70 -9.20 4.57
CA PHE A 199 -3.90 -8.52 3.54
C PHE A 199 -4.15 -9.02 2.11
N HIS A 200 -4.78 -10.19 1.91
CA HIS A 200 -5.12 -10.67 0.58
C HIS A 200 -6.17 -9.81 -0.14
N GLN A 201 -6.95 -8.99 0.56
CA GLN A 201 -7.91 -8.08 -0.07
C GLN A 201 -7.26 -7.03 -0.98
N PHE A 202 -5.97 -6.72 -0.75
CA PHE A 202 -5.19 -5.78 -1.55
C PHE A 202 -4.62 -6.42 -2.82
N ASN A 203 -4.71 -7.75 -2.93
CA ASN A 203 -4.15 -8.51 -4.03
C ASN A 203 -5.09 -8.48 -5.24
N THR A 204 -4.50 -8.39 -6.43
CA THR A 204 -5.22 -8.55 -7.70
C THR A 204 -4.49 -9.60 -8.54
N GLN A 205 -5.22 -10.43 -9.30
CA GLN A 205 -4.60 -11.45 -10.17
C GLN A 205 -3.71 -10.83 -11.25
N ASN A 206 -4.14 -9.72 -11.84
CA ASN A 206 -3.44 -9.07 -12.95
C ASN A 206 -2.26 -8.20 -12.47
N LEU A 207 -2.33 -7.65 -11.26
CA LEU A 207 -1.37 -6.70 -10.71
C LEU A 207 -0.46 -7.36 -9.65
N ASN A 208 -0.19 -6.67 -8.54
CA ASN A 208 0.67 -7.15 -7.46
C ASN A 208 -0.14 -7.72 -6.28
N ALA A 209 0.59 -8.39 -5.39
CA ALA A 209 0.07 -9.05 -4.21
C ALA A 209 1.06 -8.99 -3.06
N PHE A 210 0.59 -9.00 -1.82
CA PHE A 210 1.44 -9.20 -0.65
C PHE A 210 1.72 -10.69 -0.42
N LYS A 211 2.97 -10.99 -0.05
CA LYS A 211 3.41 -12.30 0.43
C LYS A 211 4.27 -12.14 1.69
N PRO A 212 4.20 -13.09 2.63
CA PRO A 212 5.12 -13.10 3.78
C PRO A 212 6.56 -13.38 3.32
N ASN A 213 7.51 -12.67 3.91
CA ASN A 213 8.93 -12.90 3.67
C ASN A 213 9.47 -13.98 4.60
N TYR A 214 9.37 -15.24 4.16
CA TYR A 214 9.87 -16.39 4.91
C TYR A 214 11.38 -16.36 5.18
N MET A 215 12.18 -15.57 4.44
CA MET A 215 13.62 -15.47 4.68
C MET A 215 13.96 -14.71 5.96
N ILE A 216 13.21 -13.64 6.25
CA ILE A 216 13.38 -12.83 7.48
C ILE A 216 12.80 -13.55 8.70
N THR A 217 11.76 -14.35 8.50
CA THR A 217 11.19 -15.21 9.56
C THR A 217 12.20 -16.27 10.06
N LEU A 218 13.25 -16.61 9.28
CA LEU A 218 14.17 -17.70 9.59
C LEU A 218 15.64 -17.27 9.82
N TYR A 219 16.09 -16.13 9.29
CA TYR A 219 17.48 -15.67 9.41
C TYR A 219 17.58 -14.15 9.64
N ASP A 220 18.38 -13.77 10.64
CA ASP A 220 18.74 -12.39 10.99
C ASP A 220 19.73 -11.77 9.97
N SER A 221 19.33 -11.74 8.70
CA SER A 221 20.15 -11.23 7.60
C SER A 221 19.75 -9.80 7.28
N LEU A 222 20.49 -8.84 7.86
CA LEU A 222 20.41 -7.41 7.54
C LEU A 222 20.66 -7.10 6.05
N TRP A 223 21.28 -8.02 5.31
CA TRP A 223 21.74 -7.82 3.94
C TRP A 223 20.71 -8.20 2.86
N ALA A 224 19.65 -8.93 3.22
CA ALA A 224 18.61 -9.39 2.29
C ALA A 224 17.26 -8.67 2.45
N ARG A 225 17.27 -7.43 2.98
CA ARG A 225 16.04 -6.63 3.09
C ARG A 225 15.58 -6.16 1.72
N ILE A 226 14.61 -6.89 1.18
CA ILE A 226 13.80 -6.44 0.04
C ILE A 226 12.84 -5.38 0.57
N PHE A 227 12.94 -4.16 0.05
CA PHE A 227 12.03 -3.08 0.38
C PHE A 227 11.01 -2.91 -0.75
N PRO A 228 9.73 -3.28 -0.52
CA PRO A 228 8.62 -2.87 -1.36
C PRO A 228 8.64 -1.37 -1.61
N VAL A 229 8.36 -0.98 -2.85
CA VAL A 229 8.11 0.43 -3.19
C VAL A 229 6.62 0.60 -3.45
N LEU A 230 5.99 1.40 -2.60
CA LEU A 230 4.58 1.78 -2.68
C LEU A 230 4.48 3.26 -2.99
N ASN A 231 3.51 3.64 -3.82
CA ASN A 231 3.19 5.04 -4.05
C ASN A 231 2.29 5.58 -2.93
N ILE A 232 1.98 6.88 -3.00
CA ILE A 232 1.14 7.55 -1.99
C ILE A 232 -0.28 6.97 -1.89
N GLU A 233 -0.87 6.48 -2.98
CA GLU A 233 -2.24 5.93 -2.96
C GLU A 233 -2.25 4.51 -2.37
N GLU A 234 -1.28 3.68 -2.73
CA GLU A 234 -1.08 2.36 -2.16
C GLU A 234 -0.82 2.47 -0.65
N LEU A 235 -0.01 3.43 -0.23
CA LEU A 235 0.20 3.76 1.18
C LEU A 235 -1.08 4.22 1.88
N ALA A 236 -1.84 5.14 1.28
CA ALA A 236 -3.12 5.59 1.84
C ALA A 236 -4.15 4.46 1.96
N THR A 237 -4.02 3.41 1.15
CA THR A 237 -4.91 2.25 1.18
C THR A 237 -4.59 1.29 2.33
N ILE A 238 -3.32 1.17 2.71
CA ILE A 238 -2.88 0.34 3.85
C ILE A 238 -2.82 1.12 5.16
N TYR A 239 -2.71 2.45 5.08
CA TYR A 239 -2.58 3.36 6.20
C TYR A 239 -3.51 4.56 6.01
N HIS A 240 -4.70 4.43 6.58
CA HIS A 240 -5.58 5.56 6.89
C HIS A 240 -6.24 5.31 8.25
N PHE A 241 -6.51 6.38 8.98
CA PHE A 241 -7.34 6.27 10.18
C PHE A 241 -8.77 5.96 9.75
N PRO A 242 -9.42 4.94 10.36
CA PRO A 242 -10.76 4.57 9.98
C PRO A 242 -11.69 5.79 10.11
N GLY A 243 -12.43 6.08 9.03
CA GLY A 243 -13.45 7.11 9.04
C GLY A 243 -14.59 6.75 10.02
N VAL A 244 -15.36 7.75 10.42
CA VAL A 244 -16.48 7.59 11.39
C VAL A 244 -17.52 6.50 11.00
N PRO A 245 -17.80 6.17 9.72
CA PRO A 245 -18.79 5.14 9.41
C PRO A 245 -18.22 3.72 9.35
N VAL A 246 -16.97 3.45 9.77
CA VAL A 246 -16.45 2.09 9.71
C VAL A 246 -17.17 1.21 10.73
N GLY A 247 -17.97 0.27 10.22
CA GLY A 247 -18.69 -0.74 10.99
C GLY A 247 -17.75 -1.83 11.50
N ALA A 248 -16.94 -1.51 12.51
CA ALA A 248 -16.24 -2.49 13.33
C ALA A 248 -16.99 -2.59 14.67
N PRO A 249 -18.06 -3.40 14.79
CA PRO A 249 -18.97 -3.36 15.94
C PRO A 249 -18.30 -3.83 17.23
N ARG A 250 -17.21 -4.60 17.10
CA ARG A 250 -16.43 -5.15 18.22
C ARG A 250 -15.31 -4.24 18.69
N LEU A 251 -14.98 -3.19 17.94
CA LEU A 251 -14.03 -2.20 18.42
C LEU A 251 -14.77 -1.15 19.24
N ARG A 252 -14.36 -1.01 20.50
CA ARG A 252 -14.81 0.11 21.34
C ARG A 252 -14.28 1.41 20.72
N LYS A 253 -15.16 2.16 20.06
CA LYS A 253 -14.83 3.50 19.59
C LYS A 253 -14.69 4.42 20.79
N LEU A 254 -13.58 5.16 20.86
CA LEU A 254 -13.50 6.31 21.76
C LEU A 254 -14.31 7.42 21.10
N GLU A 255 -15.44 7.79 21.72
CA GLU A 255 -16.24 8.89 21.21
C GLU A 255 -15.52 10.22 21.44
N PHE A 256 -15.36 10.99 20.37
CA PHE A 256 -14.93 12.37 20.50
C PHE A 256 -16.14 13.22 20.89
N LYS A 257 -16.08 13.87 22.05
CA LYS A 257 -17.09 14.84 22.43
C LYS A 257 -17.01 16.02 21.44
N LYS A 258 -17.99 16.13 20.55
CA LYS A 258 -18.15 17.34 19.72
C LYS A 258 -18.48 18.48 20.67
N SER A 259 -17.58 19.47 20.77
CA SER A 259 -17.95 20.72 21.44
C SER A 259 -19.18 21.27 20.73
N GLY A 260 -20.20 21.64 21.51
CA GLY A 260 -21.30 22.42 20.97
C GLY A 260 -20.78 23.69 20.29
N PRO A 261 -21.52 24.24 19.31
CA PRO A 261 -21.15 25.52 18.73
C PRO A 261 -20.95 26.57 19.84
N PRO A 262 -19.96 27.48 19.70
CA PRO A 262 -19.73 28.51 20.69
C PRO A 262 -21.02 29.31 20.91
N ALA A 263 -21.38 29.56 22.17
CA ALA A 263 -22.54 30.38 22.51
C ALA A 263 -22.37 31.78 21.90
N GLY A 264 -23.25 32.14 20.96
CA GLY A 264 -23.20 33.42 20.24
C GLY A 264 -23.09 33.34 18.72
N LEU A 265 -23.33 32.18 18.10
CA LEU A 265 -23.57 32.17 16.65
C LEU A 265 -24.77 33.07 16.32
N PRO A 266 -24.68 33.92 15.28
CA PRO A 266 -25.84 34.67 14.80
C PRO A 266 -26.94 33.68 14.46
N ILE A 267 -28.06 33.80 15.17
CA ILE A 267 -29.29 33.12 14.84
C ILE A 267 -30.02 34.08 13.91
N GLU A 268 -30.16 33.73 12.64
CA GLU A 268 -31.16 34.38 11.77
C GLU A 268 -32.57 34.02 12.25
#